data_AF-A0A7U6KI57-F1
#
_entry.id   AF-A0A7U6KI57-F1
#
_cell.length_a   1.000
_cell.length_b   1.000
_cell.length_c   1.000
_cell.angle_alpha   90.00
_cell.angle_beta   90.00
_cell.angle_gamma   90.00
#
_symmetry.space_group_name_H-M   'P 1'
#
loop_
_entity.id
_entity.type
_entity.pdbx_description
1 polymer ?
#
loop_
_entity_poly.entity_id
_entity_poly.type
_entity_poly.pdbx_seq_one_letter_code
_entity_poly.pdbx_strand_id
1 'polypeptide(L)'
;MKIRKIICFIICIGCIACVCIRMGSLSLNAAANSSIEENLEVEQLNNNSYVAKRELTIKVPIEQKMTEKVKIDQDHLNQTYKVSLELKQACEIKKRSLEDQFLPQTLQKLKLANKDSSDVKYILQFEMKSVYEVSYRWEDDSLVLQFQPPKKKYNKIIVLDAGHGGSDCGALSQDKKHYEKDINLAIVKKLGGYLEKEGVKVYFTRVNDKKISLDQRVTLANMIDADLFLSIHCNSVGKESPNGSAAFYAEQTGHNTSNSKKIAELLLESTQKALNRKNIGTYSGQKYYVVGHAVVPTVLLETAFISNNSDLNYLINKQYQDKLAKELGKAVRKSIQ
;
A
#
# COMPACT_ATOMS: atom_id res chain seq x y z
N MET A 1 -62.00 11.97 45.63
CA MET A 1 -61.30 11.47 46.82
C MET A 1 -60.12 12.39 47.13
N LYS A 2 -60.20 13.12 48.27
CA LYS A 2 -59.18 13.86 49.07
C LYS A 2 -57.85 14.23 48.38
N ILE A 3 -57.54 15.49 48.06
CA ILE A 3 -57.07 16.62 48.92
C ILE A 3 -55.80 16.30 49.74
N ARG A 4 -54.69 17.02 49.45
CA ARG A 4 -53.86 17.87 50.36
C ARG A 4 -52.71 18.50 49.54
N LYS A 5 -52.66 19.84 49.33
CA LYS A 5 -52.06 20.91 50.19
C LYS A 5 -50.51 20.90 50.10
N ILE A 6 -49.72 21.98 49.97
CA ILE A 6 -49.78 23.45 50.18
C ILE A 6 -48.42 24.00 49.64
N ILE A 7 -48.35 25.03 48.77
CA ILE A 7 -48.18 26.50 49.00
C ILE A 7 -46.87 26.91 49.72
N CYS A 8 -46.01 27.69 49.04
CA CYS A 8 -45.64 29.10 49.34
C CYS A 8 -44.62 29.62 48.28
N PHE A 9 -44.83 30.67 47.45
CA PHE A 9 -44.98 32.14 47.69
C PHE A 9 -43.68 32.74 48.31
N ILE A 10 -43.01 33.84 47.90
CA ILE A 10 -43.18 35.08 47.07
C ILE A 10 -41.73 35.65 46.86
N ILE A 11 -41.31 36.53 45.93
CA ILE A 11 -41.50 38.01 45.83
C ILE A 11 -40.81 38.50 44.54
N CYS A 12 -41.56 39.24 43.71
CA CYS A 12 -41.06 40.21 42.73
C CYS A 12 -40.66 41.53 43.41
N ILE A 13 -39.62 42.21 42.91
CA ILE A 13 -39.35 43.67 42.82
C ILE A 13 -38.01 43.72 42.04
N GLY A 14 -37.77 44.45 40.94
CA GLY A 14 -38.07 45.84 40.61
C GLY A 14 -36.73 46.53 40.26
N CYS A 15 -36.72 47.35 39.21
CA CYS A 15 -35.58 48.05 38.60
C CYS A 15 -34.56 48.69 39.55
N ILE A 16 -33.31 48.89 39.08
CA ILE A 16 -32.60 50.19 38.98
C ILE A 16 -31.18 49.97 38.42
N ALA A 17 -30.83 50.74 37.40
CA ALA A 17 -29.47 50.91 36.90
C ALA A 17 -28.66 51.81 37.84
N CYS A 18 -27.41 51.45 38.16
CA CYS A 18 -26.36 52.42 38.48
C CYS A 18 -24.96 51.79 38.56
N VAL A 19 -24.08 52.36 37.74
CA VAL A 19 -22.69 52.76 38.04
C VAL A 19 -21.59 51.71 38.14
N CYS A 20 -20.58 51.98 37.30
CA CYS A 20 -19.26 51.40 37.20
C CYS A 20 -18.52 51.26 38.54
N ILE A 21 -17.95 50.08 38.79
CA ILE A 21 -16.71 49.93 39.56
C ILE A 21 -15.77 49.03 38.76
N ARG A 22 -14.59 49.58 38.50
CA ARG A 22 -13.46 48.97 37.80
C ARG A 22 -12.56 48.33 38.83
N MET A 23 -12.48 46.99 38.89
CA MET A 23 -11.32 46.27 39.43
C MET A 23 -11.16 44.96 38.69
N GLY A 24 -9.94 44.73 38.20
CA GLY A 24 -9.61 43.65 37.29
C GLY A 24 -9.68 42.27 37.94
N SER A 25 -9.99 41.28 37.12
CA SER A 25 -9.68 39.89 37.35
C SER A 25 -9.33 39.25 36.01
N LEU A 26 -8.25 38.47 36.04
CA LEU A 26 -7.72 37.71 34.92
C LEU A 26 -8.83 36.84 34.31
N SER A 27 -9.00 36.88 32.99
CA SER A 27 -9.62 35.78 32.26
C SER A 27 -8.57 35.10 31.41
N LEU A 28 -8.42 33.80 31.66
CA LEU A 28 -7.62 32.88 30.88
C LEU A 28 -8.09 32.94 29.41
N ASN A 29 -7.16 33.18 28.49
CA ASN A 29 -7.35 32.84 27.09
C ASN A 29 -7.43 31.31 26.99
N ALA A 30 -8.65 30.79 26.87
CA ALA A 30 -8.89 29.45 26.38
C ALA A 30 -8.43 29.41 24.91
N ALA A 31 -7.27 28.78 24.68
CA ALA A 31 -6.80 28.45 23.34
C ALA A 31 -7.84 27.56 22.66
N ALA A 32 -8.43 28.05 21.58
CA ALA A 32 -9.35 27.30 20.74
C ALA A 32 -8.59 26.16 20.05
N ASN A 33 -8.77 24.95 20.58
CA ASN A 33 -8.52 23.71 19.87
C ASN A 33 -9.48 23.66 18.66
N SER A 34 -9.01 24.06 17.48
CA SER A 34 -9.73 23.83 16.23
C SER A 34 -8.90 22.91 15.34
N SER A 35 -9.35 21.66 15.22
CA SER A 35 -8.91 20.76 14.15
C SER A 35 -9.65 21.19 12.89
N ILE A 36 -8.99 21.99 12.05
CA ILE A 36 -9.54 22.33 10.74
C ILE A 36 -9.23 21.15 9.81
N GLU A 37 -10.20 20.24 9.67
CA GLU A 37 -10.23 19.29 8.56
C GLU A 37 -11.00 19.92 7.40
N GLU A 38 -10.31 20.55 6.45
CA GLU A 38 -10.93 20.92 5.18
C GLU A 38 -10.81 19.75 4.19
N ASN A 39 -11.95 19.20 3.77
CA ASN A 39 -12.03 18.29 2.64
C ASN A 39 -12.02 19.12 1.35
N LEU A 40 -11.03 18.90 0.49
CA LEU A 40 -10.97 19.52 -0.84
C LEU A 40 -11.48 18.51 -1.88
N GLU A 41 -12.61 18.82 -2.51
CA GLU A 41 -13.06 18.18 -3.75
C GLU A 41 -12.53 19.01 -4.92
N VAL A 42 -11.89 18.38 -5.89
CA VAL A 42 -11.36 19.04 -7.10
C VAL A 42 -12.26 18.65 -8.28
N GLU A 43 -12.89 19.64 -8.92
CA GLU A 43 -13.69 19.46 -10.14
C GLU A 43 -12.83 19.05 -11.34
N GLN A 44 -13.35 18.13 -12.16
CA GLN A 44 -12.69 17.63 -13.36
C GLN A 44 -12.67 18.68 -14.49
N LEU A 45 -11.50 18.98 -15.05
CA LEU A 45 -11.38 19.77 -16.28
C LEU A 45 -10.66 19.00 -17.39
N ASN A 46 -11.33 18.86 -18.54
CA ASN A 46 -10.82 18.19 -19.73
C ASN A 46 -9.87 19.11 -20.51
N ASN A 47 -8.57 18.80 -20.58
CA ASN A 47 -7.69 19.37 -21.61
C ASN A 47 -6.53 18.43 -22.00
N ASN A 48 -6.35 18.25 -23.30
CA ASN A 48 -5.70 17.09 -23.95
C ASN A 48 -4.20 17.29 -24.32
N SER A 49 -3.44 18.17 -23.68
CA SER A 49 -2.08 18.53 -24.15
C SER A 49 -0.88 18.04 -23.32
N TYR A 50 -1.07 17.28 -22.22
CA TYR A 50 0.03 16.81 -21.34
C TYR A 50 0.34 15.30 -21.41
N VAL A 51 -0.11 14.62 -22.47
CA VAL A 51 -0.10 13.14 -22.57
C VAL A 51 1.30 12.52 -22.80
N ALA A 52 2.34 13.31 -23.10
CA ALA A 52 3.61 12.76 -23.58
C ALA A 52 4.61 12.32 -22.49
N LYS A 53 4.48 12.72 -21.21
CA LYS A 53 5.54 12.43 -20.20
C LYS A 53 5.12 11.63 -18.96
N ARG A 54 3.83 11.57 -18.58
CA ARG A 54 3.34 10.87 -17.36
C ARG A 54 4.10 11.22 -16.05
N GLU A 55 4.84 12.32 -16.01
CA GLU A 55 5.52 12.85 -14.83
C GLU A 55 4.69 14.02 -14.28
N LEU A 56 4.42 14.01 -12.98
CA LEU A 56 3.71 15.11 -12.31
C LEU A 56 4.68 15.79 -11.34
N THR A 57 4.82 17.10 -11.49
CA THR A 57 5.61 17.94 -10.59
C THR A 57 4.69 18.88 -9.85
N ILE A 58 4.74 18.86 -8.52
CA ILE A 58 3.96 19.75 -7.67
C ILE A 58 4.94 20.65 -6.92
N LYS A 59 4.84 21.95 -7.14
CA LYS A 59 5.58 22.94 -6.36
C LYS A 59 4.70 23.40 -5.20
N VAL A 60 5.16 23.14 -3.99
CA VAL A 60 4.56 23.64 -2.75
C VAL A 60 5.40 24.85 -2.33
N PRO A 61 4.92 26.09 -2.54
CA PRO A 61 5.64 27.26 -2.08
C PRO A 61 5.64 27.29 -0.55
N ILE A 62 6.82 27.40 0.03
CA ILE A 62 7.05 27.46 1.48
C ILE A 62 7.94 28.66 1.70
N GLU A 63 7.36 29.75 2.23
CA GLU A 63 7.97 31.09 2.27
C GLU A 63 9.33 31.18 2.99
N GLN A 64 9.80 30.10 3.64
CA GLN A 64 11.15 29.99 4.19
C GLN A 64 11.65 28.52 4.15
N LYS A 65 12.91 28.32 3.75
CA LYS A 65 13.61 27.02 3.80
C LYS A 65 13.85 26.55 5.26
N MET A 66 12.79 26.06 5.92
CA MET A 66 12.73 25.89 7.38
C MET A 66 12.47 24.45 7.86
N THR A 67 12.71 23.44 7.02
CA THR A 67 12.38 22.02 7.32
C THR A 67 13.64 21.17 7.35
N GLU A 68 13.76 20.29 8.35
CA GLU A 68 14.82 19.27 8.42
C GLU A 68 14.36 17.88 7.94
N LYS A 69 13.04 17.62 7.82
CA LYS A 69 12.51 16.27 7.55
C LYS A 69 11.24 16.29 6.69
N VAL A 70 11.36 15.76 5.47
CA VAL A 70 10.22 15.39 4.61
C VAL A 70 10.07 13.87 4.68
N LYS A 71 8.89 13.40 5.06
CA LYS A 71 8.57 11.97 5.06
C LYS A 71 7.53 11.67 3.99
N ILE A 72 7.80 10.67 3.16
CA ILE A 72 6.87 10.20 2.14
C ILE A 72 6.45 8.77 2.50
N ASP A 73 5.17 8.59 2.77
CA ASP A 73 4.54 7.28 2.91
C ASP A 73 3.78 6.96 1.61
N GLN A 74 4.04 5.80 1.00
CA GLN A 74 3.45 5.39 -0.28
C GLN A 74 2.67 4.07 -0.09
N ASP A 75 1.36 4.11 -0.29
CA ASP A 75 0.50 2.94 -0.36
C ASP A 75 0.13 2.69 -1.82
N HIS A 76 1.00 1.96 -2.51
CA HIS A 76 0.83 1.64 -3.93
C HIS A 76 -0.40 0.76 -4.19
N LEU A 77 -0.88 -0.01 -3.20
CA LEU A 77 -2.03 -0.90 -3.34
C LEU A 77 -3.34 -0.10 -3.45
N ASN A 78 -3.45 0.98 -2.68
CA ASN A 78 -4.58 1.91 -2.72
C ASN A 78 -4.29 3.18 -3.53
N GLN A 79 -3.13 3.26 -4.18
CA GLN A 79 -2.65 4.43 -4.91
C GLN A 79 -2.72 5.72 -4.07
N THR A 80 -2.47 5.63 -2.77
CA THR A 80 -2.45 6.80 -1.87
C THR A 80 -1.04 7.15 -1.42
N TYR A 81 -0.76 8.44 -1.33
CA TYR A 81 0.56 8.98 -1.00
C TYR A 81 0.39 10.04 0.07
N LYS A 82 1.22 9.98 1.11
CA LYS A 82 1.20 10.94 2.21
C LYS A 82 2.57 11.56 2.36
N VAL A 83 2.66 12.86 2.10
CA VAL A 83 3.86 13.66 2.34
C VAL A 83 3.66 14.43 3.63
N SER A 84 4.47 14.10 4.64
CA SER A 84 4.50 14.81 5.92
C SER A 84 5.69 15.76 5.95
N LEU A 85 5.42 17.02 6.27
CA LEU A 85 6.39 18.10 6.37
C LEU A 85 6.36 18.62 7.81
N GLU A 86 7.51 18.71 8.44
CA GLU A 86 7.66 19.34 9.76
C GLU A 86 8.43 20.64 9.57
N LEU A 87 7.73 21.77 9.74
CA LEU A 87 8.30 23.11 9.60
C LEU A 87 8.58 23.72 10.97
N LYS A 88 9.68 24.48 11.08
CA LYS A 88 10.03 25.25 12.29
C LYS A 88 9.05 26.38 12.60
N GLN A 89 8.30 26.86 11.61
CA GLN A 89 7.31 27.94 11.75
C GLN A 89 6.12 27.70 10.81
N ALA A 90 4.96 28.25 11.15
CA ALA A 90 3.78 28.18 10.31
C ALA A 90 3.98 29.03 9.05
N CYS A 91 3.67 28.46 7.88
CA CYS A 91 3.56 29.20 6.63
C CYS A 91 2.20 28.96 5.98
N GLU A 92 1.70 29.94 5.25
CA GLU A 92 0.49 29.76 4.45
C GLU A 92 0.84 28.96 3.18
N ILE A 93 0.28 27.76 3.04
CA ILE A 93 0.35 27.03 1.77
C ILE A 93 -0.76 27.59 0.88
N LYS A 94 -0.39 28.43 -0.09
CA LYS A 94 -1.34 29.09 -1.01
C LYS A 94 -2.06 28.06 -1.88
N LYS A 95 -3.28 27.68 -1.46
CA LYS A 95 -4.18 26.70 -2.10
C LYS A 95 -4.31 26.85 -3.62
N ARG A 96 -4.45 28.09 -4.10
CA ARG A 96 -4.65 28.44 -5.52
C ARG A 96 -3.48 28.03 -6.43
N SER A 97 -2.25 27.96 -5.90
CA SER A 97 -1.05 27.57 -6.66
C SER A 97 -0.95 26.05 -6.90
N LEU A 98 -1.66 25.24 -6.12
CA LEU A 98 -1.71 23.79 -6.29
C LEU A 98 -2.76 23.43 -7.34
N GLU A 99 -3.98 23.96 -7.21
CA GLU A 99 -5.10 23.71 -8.12
C GLU A 99 -4.75 23.99 -9.60
N ASP A 100 -4.01 25.07 -9.89
CA ASP A 100 -3.61 25.43 -11.27
C ASP A 100 -2.46 24.55 -11.84
N GLN A 101 -1.66 23.89 -11.00
CA GLN A 101 -0.64 22.90 -11.43
C GLN A 101 -1.22 21.48 -11.55
N PHE A 102 -2.40 21.25 -10.96
CA PHE A 102 -3.09 19.97 -10.91
C PHE A 102 -4.10 19.84 -12.07
N LEU A 103 -3.60 19.63 -13.29
CA LEU A 103 -4.45 19.12 -14.38
C LEU A 103 -4.61 17.58 -14.28
N PRO A 104 -5.81 17.03 -14.56
CA PRO A 104 -6.59 16.30 -13.56
C PRO A 104 -6.89 14.87 -14.01
N GLN A 105 -5.94 14.23 -14.68
CA GLN A 105 -6.10 12.81 -15.01
C GLN A 105 -5.61 11.88 -13.93
N THR A 106 -4.74 12.33 -13.01
CA THR A 106 -4.03 11.42 -12.11
C THR A 106 -4.32 11.62 -10.63
N LEU A 107 -4.74 12.79 -10.14
CA LEU A 107 -5.06 13.04 -8.73
C LEU A 107 -6.58 13.00 -8.50
N GLN A 108 -7.03 12.34 -7.43
CA GLN A 108 -8.43 12.27 -7.00
C GLN A 108 -8.73 13.17 -5.79
N LYS A 109 -7.80 13.31 -4.82
CA LYS A 109 -8.03 14.09 -3.59
C LYS A 109 -6.72 14.67 -3.01
N LEU A 110 -6.80 15.89 -2.44
CA LEU A 110 -5.77 16.53 -1.61
C LEU A 110 -6.33 16.89 -0.22
N LYS A 111 -5.64 16.54 0.87
CA LYS A 111 -5.98 16.99 2.25
C LYS A 111 -4.77 17.67 2.89
N LEU A 112 -5.01 18.77 3.62
CA LEU A 112 -4.05 19.50 4.44
C LEU A 112 -4.49 19.50 5.91
N ALA A 113 -3.56 19.28 6.85
CA ALA A 113 -3.82 19.35 8.30
C ALA A 113 -2.61 19.97 9.00
N ASN A 114 -2.85 20.85 9.99
CA ASN A 114 -1.86 21.44 10.90
C ASN A 114 -2.10 20.90 12.32
N LYS A 115 -1.06 20.50 13.04
CA LYS A 115 -1.15 19.95 14.40
C LYS A 115 -0.13 20.63 15.32
N ASP A 116 -0.62 21.57 16.13
CA ASP A 116 0.07 22.33 17.21
C ASP A 116 0.94 23.55 16.85
N SER A 117 1.03 24.45 17.84
CA SER A 117 1.62 25.79 17.76
C SER A 117 3.14 25.85 17.93
N SER A 118 3.80 24.74 18.30
CA SER A 118 5.26 24.66 18.46
C SER A 118 5.99 23.93 17.33
N ASP A 119 5.31 22.99 16.65
CA ASP A 119 5.83 22.23 15.51
C ASP A 119 4.74 22.17 14.44
N VAL A 120 4.96 22.85 13.31
CA VAL A 120 3.90 22.96 12.31
C VAL A 120 4.01 21.80 11.35
N LYS A 121 3.24 20.74 11.64
CA LYS A 121 3.18 19.55 10.81
C LYS A 121 2.14 19.70 9.71
N TYR A 122 2.58 19.70 8.46
CA TYR A 122 1.70 19.65 7.29
C TYR A 122 1.66 18.23 6.74
N ILE A 123 0.46 17.79 6.37
CA ILE A 123 0.24 16.52 5.70
C ILE A 123 -0.39 16.82 4.36
N LEU A 124 0.26 16.45 3.26
CA LEU A 124 -0.32 16.43 1.92
C LEU A 124 -0.68 14.98 1.60
N GLN A 125 -1.97 14.69 1.44
CA GLN A 125 -2.43 13.37 1.04
C GLN A 125 -2.89 13.40 -0.40
N PHE A 126 -2.37 12.51 -1.24
CA PHE A 126 -2.73 12.36 -2.65
C PHE A 126 -3.36 10.99 -2.86
N GLU A 127 -4.45 10.93 -3.62
CA GLU A 127 -5.00 9.68 -4.15
C GLU A 127 -4.84 9.70 -5.67
N MET A 128 -4.22 8.68 -6.25
CA MET A 128 -3.83 8.69 -7.66
C MET A 128 -4.60 7.66 -8.49
N LYS A 129 -4.75 7.86 -9.80
CA LYS A 129 -5.35 6.87 -10.72
C LYS A 129 -4.40 5.75 -11.13
N SER A 130 -3.12 5.84 -10.76
CA SER A 130 -2.09 4.83 -11.06
C SER A 130 -1.02 4.81 -9.98
N VAL A 131 -0.06 3.90 -10.12
CA VAL A 131 1.08 3.75 -9.21
C VAL A 131 2.23 4.65 -9.66
N TYR A 132 2.81 5.37 -8.70
CA TYR A 132 3.90 6.31 -8.88
C TYR A 132 4.98 6.09 -7.82
N GLU A 133 6.21 6.42 -8.19
CA GLU A 133 7.30 6.65 -7.26
C GLU A 133 7.41 8.15 -7.01
N VAL A 134 7.38 8.54 -5.74
CA VAL A 134 7.47 9.93 -5.33
C VAL A 134 8.87 10.22 -4.83
N SER A 135 9.44 11.30 -5.35
CA SER A 135 10.68 11.90 -4.86
C SER A 135 10.43 13.38 -4.58
N TYR A 136 11.34 14.00 -3.83
CA TYR A 136 11.25 15.42 -3.57
C TYR A 136 12.62 16.08 -3.68
N ARG A 137 12.60 17.37 -3.99
CA ARG A 137 13.76 18.26 -3.89
C ARG A 137 13.31 19.65 -3.46
N TRP A 138 14.26 20.44 -3.00
CA TRP A 138 14.05 21.86 -2.74
C TRP A 138 14.53 22.67 -3.95
N GLU A 139 13.67 23.55 -4.44
CA GLU A 139 14.02 24.60 -5.40
C GLU A 139 13.67 25.93 -4.77
N ASP A 140 14.67 26.77 -4.48
CA ASP A 140 14.50 28.03 -3.77
C ASP A 140 13.68 27.85 -2.48
N ASP A 141 12.50 28.50 -2.43
CA ASP A 141 11.52 28.47 -1.35
C ASP A 141 10.33 27.54 -1.69
N SER A 142 10.59 26.46 -2.43
CA SER A 142 9.55 25.51 -2.83
C SER A 142 9.98 24.07 -2.65
N LEU A 143 9.10 23.29 -2.03
CA LEU A 143 9.20 21.84 -2.06
C LEU A 143 8.64 21.36 -3.40
N VAL A 144 9.47 20.68 -4.17
CA VAL A 144 9.10 20.11 -5.45
C VAL A 144 8.92 18.62 -5.28
N LEU A 145 7.68 18.14 -5.40
CA LEU A 145 7.36 16.72 -5.43
C LEU A 145 7.33 16.24 -6.87
N GLN A 146 8.09 15.19 -7.19
CA GLN A 146 8.11 14.57 -8.51
C GLN A 146 7.55 13.15 -8.42
N PHE A 147 6.45 12.92 -9.13
CA PHE A 147 5.78 11.63 -9.28
C PHE A 147 6.16 11.07 -10.65
N GLN A 148 6.78 9.90 -10.66
CA GLN A 148 7.20 9.22 -11.89
C GLN A 148 6.65 7.79 -11.92
N PRO A 149 6.22 7.27 -13.08
CA PRO A 149 5.84 5.88 -13.21
C PRO A 149 7.01 4.96 -12.80
N PRO A 150 6.77 3.83 -12.12
CA PRO A 150 7.83 2.93 -11.67
C PRO A 150 8.84 2.55 -12.77
N LYS A 151 8.36 2.29 -14.00
CA LYS A 151 9.18 1.95 -15.17
C LYS A 151 10.14 3.05 -15.65
N LYS A 152 9.94 4.31 -15.24
CA LYS A 152 10.90 5.39 -15.51
C LYS A 152 12.09 5.36 -14.56
N LYS A 153 11.90 4.80 -13.36
CA LYS A 153 12.90 4.75 -12.30
C LYS A 153 13.63 3.40 -12.23
N TYR A 154 12.95 2.32 -12.61
CA TYR A 154 13.45 0.97 -12.45
C TYR A 154 13.30 0.17 -13.75
N ASN A 155 14.38 -0.52 -14.11
CA ASN A 155 14.41 -1.38 -15.30
C ASN A 155 13.85 -2.78 -15.04
N LYS A 156 13.81 -3.21 -13.78
CA LYS A 156 13.38 -4.56 -13.36
C LYS A 156 12.43 -4.44 -12.18
N ILE A 157 11.16 -4.76 -12.40
CA ILE A 157 10.09 -4.56 -11.44
C ILE A 157 9.29 -5.84 -11.29
N ILE A 158 9.20 -6.34 -10.05
CA ILE A 158 8.43 -7.53 -9.72
C ILE A 158 7.38 -7.18 -8.69
N VAL A 159 6.19 -7.72 -8.86
CA VAL A 159 5.15 -7.69 -7.84
C VAL A 159 5.10 -9.06 -7.19
N LEU A 160 5.41 -9.12 -5.91
CA LEU A 160 5.31 -10.31 -5.10
C LEU A 160 4.00 -10.31 -4.32
N ASP A 161 3.25 -11.38 -4.50
CA ASP A 161 1.98 -11.58 -3.84
C ASP A 161 2.08 -12.70 -2.80
N ALA A 162 1.81 -12.35 -1.54
CA ALA A 162 1.61 -13.34 -0.50
C ALA A 162 0.13 -13.71 -0.46
N GLY A 163 -0.21 -14.90 -0.97
CA GLY A 163 -1.58 -15.40 -1.00
C GLY A 163 -2.29 -15.28 0.35
N HIS A 164 -3.61 -15.08 0.33
CA HIS A 164 -4.46 -14.92 1.52
C HIS A 164 -4.10 -13.68 2.38
N GLY A 165 -4.49 -13.68 3.66
CA GLY A 165 -4.17 -12.63 4.64
C GLY A 165 -5.40 -12.12 5.40
N GLY A 166 -5.18 -11.65 6.62
CA GLY A 166 -6.22 -11.18 7.53
C GLY A 166 -7.22 -12.29 7.85
N SER A 167 -8.50 -12.04 7.59
CA SER A 167 -9.58 -13.02 7.79
C SER A 167 -9.62 -14.15 6.77
N ASP A 168 -8.91 -14.02 5.64
CA ASP A 168 -8.65 -15.14 4.74
C ASP A 168 -7.38 -15.85 5.23
N CYS A 169 -7.55 -17.00 5.90
CA CYS A 169 -6.44 -17.75 6.47
C CYS A 169 -5.76 -18.71 5.49
N GLY A 170 -6.35 -18.92 4.31
CA GLY A 170 -5.97 -19.99 3.40
C GLY A 170 -6.14 -21.37 4.03
N ALA A 171 -5.36 -22.34 3.54
CA ALA A 171 -5.37 -23.68 4.10
C ALA A 171 -4.76 -23.74 5.51
N LEU A 172 -5.29 -24.67 6.32
CA LEU A 172 -4.77 -24.99 7.65
C LEU A 172 -4.10 -26.37 7.59
N SER A 173 -2.86 -26.43 8.07
CA SER A 173 -2.10 -27.68 8.28
C SER A 173 -2.89 -28.76 9.03
N GLN A 174 -2.51 -30.03 8.82
CA GLN A 174 -3.18 -31.17 9.47
C GLN A 174 -3.10 -31.11 11.00
N ASP A 175 -1.97 -30.63 11.53
CA ASP A 175 -1.76 -30.47 12.98
C ASP A 175 -2.49 -29.26 13.58
N LYS A 176 -3.17 -28.46 12.74
CA LYS A 176 -3.97 -27.28 13.10
C LYS A 176 -3.16 -26.13 13.70
N LYS A 177 -1.84 -26.07 13.47
CA LYS A 177 -0.96 -25.04 14.06
C LYS A 177 -0.50 -23.96 13.09
N HIS A 178 -0.53 -24.26 11.79
CA HIS A 178 0.05 -23.39 10.76
C HIS A 178 -0.97 -23.04 9.70
N TYR A 179 -1.19 -21.74 9.51
CA TYR A 179 -1.99 -21.19 8.42
C TYR A 179 -1.13 -20.89 7.20
N GLU A 180 -1.67 -21.15 6.03
CA GLU A 180 -1.04 -20.85 4.74
C GLU A 180 -0.65 -19.38 4.62
N LYS A 181 -1.51 -18.45 5.04
CA LYS A 181 -1.24 -17.00 4.95
C LYS A 181 0.08 -16.59 5.62
N ASP A 182 0.48 -17.26 6.69
CA ASP A 182 1.67 -16.94 7.47
C ASP A 182 2.93 -17.47 6.77
N ILE A 183 2.83 -18.68 6.21
CA ILE A 183 3.89 -19.33 5.43
C ILE A 183 4.15 -18.51 4.15
N ASN A 184 3.09 -18.16 3.42
CA ASN A 184 3.18 -17.36 2.19
C ASN A 184 3.86 -16.01 2.47
N LEU A 185 3.47 -15.33 3.56
CA LEU A 185 4.07 -14.05 3.94
C LEU A 185 5.56 -14.19 4.29
N ALA A 186 5.94 -15.24 5.01
CA ALA A 186 7.32 -15.48 5.38
C ALA A 186 8.22 -15.72 4.16
N ILE A 187 7.75 -16.54 3.21
CA ILE A 187 8.47 -16.82 1.96
C ILE A 187 8.60 -15.54 1.11
N VAL A 188 7.50 -14.81 0.92
CA VAL A 188 7.48 -13.57 0.11
C VAL A 188 8.42 -12.51 0.67
N LYS A 189 8.47 -12.30 1.99
CA LYS A 189 9.40 -11.35 2.61
C LYS A 189 10.86 -11.72 2.37
N LYS A 190 11.20 -13.00 2.50
CA LYS A 190 12.56 -13.49 2.26
C LYS A 190 12.96 -13.37 0.79
N LEU A 191 12.05 -13.74 -0.12
CA LEU A 191 12.26 -13.61 -1.57
C LEU A 191 12.44 -12.15 -1.98
N GLY A 192 11.56 -11.27 -1.50
CA GLY A 192 11.64 -9.84 -1.77
C GLY A 192 12.95 -9.23 -1.28
N GLY A 193 13.36 -9.52 -0.04
CA GLY A 193 14.65 -9.05 0.48
C GLY A 193 15.86 -9.61 -0.26
N TYR A 194 15.78 -10.81 -0.84
CA TYR A 194 16.81 -11.33 -1.73
C TYR A 194 16.85 -10.57 -3.06
N LEU A 195 15.69 -10.36 -3.69
CA LEU A 195 15.57 -9.65 -4.97
C LEU A 195 16.02 -8.18 -4.89
N GLU A 196 15.63 -7.48 -3.83
CA GLU A 196 16.03 -6.08 -3.60
C GLU A 196 17.56 -5.93 -3.49
N LYS A 197 18.23 -6.85 -2.79
CA LYS A 197 19.71 -6.89 -2.71
C LYS A 197 20.39 -7.11 -4.06
N GLU A 198 19.68 -7.74 -4.99
CA GLU A 198 20.17 -8.04 -6.33
C GLU A 198 19.76 -6.98 -7.37
N GLY A 199 19.28 -5.82 -6.91
CA GLY A 199 18.94 -4.67 -7.75
C GLY A 199 17.58 -4.76 -8.46
N VAL A 200 16.70 -5.67 -8.02
CA VAL A 200 15.33 -5.79 -8.55
C VAL A 200 14.39 -4.98 -7.67
N LYS A 201 13.58 -4.09 -8.25
CA LYS A 201 12.54 -3.39 -7.51
C LYS A 201 11.40 -4.34 -7.22
N VAL A 202 11.04 -4.46 -5.95
CA VAL A 202 9.91 -5.29 -5.50
C VAL A 202 8.77 -4.42 -4.98
N TYR A 203 7.56 -4.71 -5.45
CA TYR A 203 6.32 -4.24 -4.85
C TYR A 203 5.62 -5.44 -4.21
N PHE A 204 5.12 -5.27 -2.99
CA PHE A 204 4.43 -6.33 -2.27
C PHE A 204 2.93 -6.05 -2.25
N THR A 205 2.09 -7.05 -2.47
CA THR A 205 0.65 -6.91 -2.21
C THR A 205 0.37 -6.74 -0.72
N ARG A 206 1.16 -7.41 0.14
CA ARG A 206 1.16 -7.21 1.59
C ARG A 206 2.52 -7.55 2.22
N VAL A 207 2.87 -6.81 3.28
CA VAL A 207 4.05 -7.06 4.13
C VAL A 207 3.67 -7.33 5.60
N ASN A 208 2.38 -7.46 5.88
CA ASN A 208 1.81 -7.79 7.18
C ASN A 208 0.56 -8.67 6.99
N ASP A 209 -0.02 -9.13 8.10
CA ASP A 209 -1.23 -9.94 8.05
C ASP A 209 -2.46 -9.06 7.81
N LYS A 210 -2.72 -8.77 6.55
CA LYS A 210 -3.88 -8.00 6.09
C LYS A 210 -4.57 -8.71 4.95
N LYS A 211 -5.90 -8.59 4.92
CA LYS A 211 -6.71 -9.07 3.81
C LYS A 211 -6.59 -8.11 2.63
N ILE A 212 -6.16 -8.63 1.49
CA ILE A 212 -6.12 -7.91 0.22
C ILE A 212 -7.04 -8.62 -0.78
N SER A 213 -7.89 -7.87 -1.47
CA SER A 213 -8.80 -8.46 -2.47
C SER A 213 -8.02 -8.98 -3.68
N LEU A 214 -8.60 -9.94 -4.42
CA LEU A 214 -7.95 -10.48 -5.61
C LEU A 214 -7.77 -9.39 -6.69
N ASP A 215 -8.75 -8.49 -6.82
CA ASP A 215 -8.70 -7.34 -7.72
C ASP A 215 -7.55 -6.38 -7.38
N GLN A 216 -7.40 -5.98 -6.11
CA GLN A 216 -6.32 -5.09 -5.69
C GLN A 216 -4.93 -5.65 -6.02
N ARG A 217 -4.73 -6.98 -5.87
CA ARG A 217 -3.46 -7.66 -6.19
C ARG A 217 -3.13 -7.52 -7.68
N VAL A 218 -4.11 -7.79 -8.53
CA VAL A 218 -3.98 -7.73 -9.99
C VAL A 218 -3.83 -6.29 -10.47
N THR A 219 -4.67 -5.39 -9.97
CA THR A 219 -4.66 -3.96 -10.30
C THR A 219 -3.29 -3.34 -9.99
N LEU A 220 -2.70 -3.67 -8.84
CA LEU A 220 -1.34 -3.25 -8.52
C LEU A 220 -0.33 -3.68 -9.59
N ALA A 221 -0.34 -4.96 -9.97
CA ALA A 221 0.61 -5.50 -10.94
C ALA A 221 0.43 -4.89 -12.34
N ASN A 222 -0.82 -4.72 -12.76
CA ASN A 222 -1.18 -4.14 -14.05
C ASN A 222 -0.82 -2.64 -14.12
N MET A 223 -1.14 -1.86 -13.07
CA MET A 223 -0.82 -0.42 -13.03
C MET A 223 0.69 -0.13 -13.03
N ILE A 224 1.47 -1.01 -12.40
CA ILE A 224 2.94 -0.93 -12.36
C ILE A 224 3.56 -1.30 -13.70
N ASP A 225 2.85 -2.06 -14.55
CA ASP A 225 3.40 -2.73 -15.72
C ASP A 225 4.54 -3.70 -15.32
N ALA A 226 4.32 -4.51 -14.28
CA ALA A 226 5.37 -5.37 -13.71
C ALA A 226 5.99 -6.35 -14.74
N ASP A 227 7.30 -6.59 -14.64
CA ASP A 227 7.99 -7.60 -15.48
C ASP A 227 7.60 -9.03 -15.10
N LEU A 228 7.15 -9.22 -13.85
CA LEU A 228 6.54 -10.45 -13.36
C LEU A 228 5.62 -10.13 -12.17
N PHE A 229 4.44 -10.73 -12.19
CA PHE A 229 3.58 -10.89 -11.03
C PHE A 229 3.70 -12.34 -10.51
N LEU A 230 4.26 -12.51 -9.32
CA LEU A 230 4.49 -13.82 -8.70
C LEU A 230 3.69 -13.94 -7.42
N SER A 231 2.65 -14.79 -7.45
CA SER A 231 1.86 -15.16 -6.29
C SER A 231 2.38 -16.44 -5.65
N ILE A 232 2.63 -16.41 -4.34
CA ILE A 232 3.13 -17.54 -3.56
C ILE A 232 1.99 -18.11 -2.72
N HIS A 233 1.77 -19.41 -2.89
CA HIS A 233 0.77 -20.20 -2.18
C HIS A 233 1.36 -21.51 -1.63
N CYS A 234 0.58 -22.18 -0.79
CA CYS A 234 0.84 -23.55 -0.35
C CYS A 234 -0.35 -24.43 -0.75
N ASN A 235 -0.05 -25.55 -1.41
CA ASN A 235 -1.11 -26.41 -1.92
C ASN A 235 -1.82 -27.11 -0.76
N SER A 236 -3.07 -27.50 -0.98
CA SER A 236 -3.83 -28.26 0.00
C SER A 236 -4.86 -29.15 -0.66
N VAL A 237 -4.97 -30.38 -0.15
CA VAL A 237 -6.06 -31.29 -0.48
C VAL A 237 -6.58 -31.91 0.81
N GLY A 238 -7.81 -32.42 0.78
CA GLY A 238 -8.53 -32.92 1.95
C GLY A 238 -7.86 -34.12 2.64
N LYS A 239 -8.36 -35.34 2.36
CA LYS A 239 -7.87 -36.55 3.04
C LYS A 239 -6.59 -37.13 2.43
N GLU A 240 -6.30 -36.78 1.18
CA GLU A 240 -5.08 -37.23 0.52
C GLU A 240 -3.86 -36.50 1.06
N SER A 241 -2.67 -37.07 0.87
CA SER A 241 -1.41 -36.42 1.24
C SER A 241 -0.42 -36.42 0.07
N PRO A 242 -0.79 -35.85 -1.09
CA PRO A 242 0.17 -35.58 -2.15
C PRO A 242 1.26 -34.66 -1.61
N ASN A 243 2.41 -34.68 -2.28
CA ASN A 243 3.54 -33.84 -1.95
C ASN A 243 4.14 -33.25 -3.22
N GLY A 244 4.89 -32.17 -3.06
CA GLY A 244 5.51 -31.48 -4.17
C GLY A 244 4.91 -30.12 -4.49
N SER A 245 5.47 -29.54 -5.53
CA SER A 245 5.22 -28.18 -5.97
C SER A 245 4.54 -28.18 -7.33
N ALA A 246 3.70 -27.18 -7.59
CA ALA A 246 3.10 -26.95 -8.90
C ALA A 246 3.13 -25.44 -9.22
N ALA A 247 3.10 -25.09 -10.50
CA ALA A 247 3.00 -23.69 -10.90
C ALA A 247 1.89 -23.50 -11.94
N PHE A 248 1.15 -22.41 -11.79
CA PHE A 248 0.07 -22.02 -12.68
C PHE A 248 0.44 -20.70 -13.36
N TYR A 249 0.35 -20.66 -14.68
CA TYR A 249 0.82 -19.51 -15.46
C TYR A 249 -0.29 -18.90 -16.30
N ALA A 250 -0.15 -17.60 -16.60
CA ALA A 250 -1.04 -16.93 -17.55
C ALA A 250 -0.72 -17.38 -18.98
N GLU A 251 -1.71 -17.87 -19.73
CA GLU A 251 -1.54 -18.29 -21.12
C GLU A 251 -1.51 -17.11 -22.09
N GLN A 252 -2.39 -16.14 -21.86
CA GLN A 252 -2.47 -14.90 -22.61
C GLN A 252 -2.30 -13.75 -21.62
N THR A 253 -1.38 -12.87 -21.93
CA THR A 253 -1.21 -11.59 -21.24
C THR A 253 -1.48 -10.48 -22.25
N GLY A 254 -1.98 -9.32 -21.79
CA GLY A 254 -2.28 -8.19 -22.66
C GLY A 254 -1.06 -7.68 -23.46
N HIS A 255 0.14 -8.09 -23.07
CA HIS A 255 1.41 -7.78 -23.74
C HIS A 255 1.88 -8.82 -24.79
N ASN A 256 1.06 -9.80 -25.17
CA ASN A 256 1.37 -10.77 -26.24
C ASN A 256 2.64 -11.64 -25.99
N THR A 257 3.13 -11.74 -24.76
CA THR A 257 4.36 -12.48 -24.44
C THR A 257 4.06 -13.75 -23.66
N SER A 258 4.19 -14.90 -24.35
CA SER A 258 4.02 -16.27 -23.82
C SER A 258 5.10 -16.72 -22.82
N ASN A 259 5.76 -15.79 -22.10
CA ASN A 259 6.90 -16.13 -21.24
C ASN A 259 6.46 -16.75 -19.90
N SER A 260 5.24 -16.49 -19.42
CA SER A 260 4.76 -16.97 -18.11
C SER A 260 4.93 -18.47 -17.91
N LYS A 261 4.72 -19.29 -18.94
CA LYS A 261 4.98 -20.74 -18.88
C LYS A 261 6.45 -21.05 -18.58
N LYS A 262 7.37 -20.45 -19.34
CA LYS A 262 8.82 -20.63 -19.15
C LYS A 262 9.29 -20.13 -17.78
N ILE A 263 8.71 -19.02 -17.30
CA ILE A 263 8.97 -18.51 -15.95
C ILE A 263 8.49 -19.52 -14.91
N ALA A 264 7.28 -20.06 -15.07
CA ALA A 264 6.72 -21.07 -14.17
C ALA A 264 7.59 -22.34 -14.13
N GLU A 265 8.09 -22.82 -15.27
CA GLU A 265 9.02 -23.96 -15.36
C GLU A 265 10.32 -23.68 -14.57
N LEU A 266 10.94 -22.52 -14.77
CA LEU A 266 12.15 -22.12 -14.03
C LEU A 266 11.91 -22.00 -12.52
N LEU A 267 10.80 -21.39 -12.10
CA LEU A 267 10.45 -21.25 -10.68
C LEU A 267 10.21 -22.63 -10.04
N LEU A 268 9.58 -23.54 -10.79
CA LEU A 268 9.28 -24.88 -10.31
C LEU A 268 10.53 -25.75 -10.16
N GLU A 269 11.45 -25.68 -11.13
CA GLU A 269 12.78 -26.30 -11.03
C GLU A 269 13.57 -25.77 -9.81
N SER A 270 13.58 -24.44 -9.61
CA SER A 270 14.22 -23.83 -8.45
C SER A 270 13.57 -24.24 -7.13
N THR A 271 12.25 -24.42 -7.10
CA THR A 271 11.52 -24.91 -5.91
C THR A 271 11.91 -26.34 -5.59
N GLN A 272 11.96 -27.21 -6.60
CA GLN A 272 12.41 -28.60 -6.44
C GLN A 272 13.85 -28.65 -5.90
N LYS A 273 14.76 -27.84 -6.44
CA LYS A 273 16.15 -27.75 -5.96
C LYS A 273 16.25 -27.25 -4.51
N ALA A 274 15.38 -26.34 -4.11
CA ALA A 274 15.35 -25.82 -2.74
C ALA A 274 14.82 -26.85 -1.74
N LEU A 275 13.65 -27.43 -2.03
CA LEU A 275 12.89 -28.22 -1.07
C LEU A 275 13.09 -29.74 -1.21
N ASN A 276 13.72 -30.20 -2.29
CA ASN A 276 13.85 -31.62 -2.62
C ASN A 276 12.49 -32.35 -2.60
N ARG A 277 11.46 -31.70 -3.16
CA ARG A 277 10.10 -32.22 -3.27
C ARG A 277 9.75 -32.50 -4.73
N LYS A 278 8.68 -33.27 -4.94
CA LYS A 278 8.22 -33.64 -6.27
C LYS A 278 7.89 -32.40 -7.09
N ASN A 279 8.33 -32.37 -8.34
CA ASN A 279 7.84 -31.43 -9.34
C ASN A 279 6.58 -32.03 -9.97
N ILE A 280 5.41 -31.43 -9.69
CA ILE A 280 4.12 -31.92 -10.18
C ILE A 280 3.89 -31.48 -11.63
N GLY A 281 4.42 -30.31 -11.98
CA GLY A 281 4.34 -29.74 -13.32
C GLY A 281 3.75 -28.33 -13.33
N THR A 282 3.70 -27.77 -14.55
CA THR A 282 3.13 -26.45 -14.82
C THR A 282 1.81 -26.57 -15.57
N TYR A 283 0.83 -25.74 -15.23
CA TYR A 283 -0.51 -25.80 -15.83
C TYR A 283 -1.03 -24.40 -16.19
N SER A 284 -1.94 -24.32 -17.15
CA SER A 284 -2.69 -23.08 -17.39
C SER A 284 -3.41 -22.66 -16.12
N GLY A 285 -3.21 -21.40 -15.74
CA GLY A 285 -3.80 -20.81 -14.54
C GLY A 285 -4.99 -19.91 -14.81
N GLN A 286 -5.51 -19.81 -16.04
CA GLN A 286 -6.52 -18.79 -16.40
C GLN A 286 -7.79 -18.80 -15.53
N LYS A 287 -8.13 -19.94 -14.93
CA LYS A 287 -9.25 -20.05 -13.98
C LYS A 287 -9.02 -19.35 -12.63
N TYR A 288 -7.76 -19.13 -12.23
CA TYR A 288 -7.42 -18.42 -11.00
C TYR A 288 -7.46 -16.93 -11.26
N TYR A 289 -8.26 -16.20 -10.48
CA TYR A 289 -8.51 -14.78 -10.72
C TYR A 289 -7.22 -13.96 -10.90
N VAL A 290 -6.24 -14.14 -9.99
CA VAL A 290 -4.97 -13.40 -10.02
C VAL A 290 -4.12 -13.70 -11.24
N VAL A 291 -4.30 -14.86 -11.86
CA VAL A 291 -3.59 -15.25 -13.09
C VAL A 291 -4.37 -14.79 -14.32
N GLY A 292 -5.68 -15.05 -14.37
CA GLY A 292 -6.51 -14.79 -15.55
C GLY A 292 -6.83 -13.31 -15.81
N HIS A 293 -6.72 -12.43 -14.82
CA HIS A 293 -6.99 -10.98 -14.97
C HIS A 293 -5.72 -10.13 -15.02
N ALA A 294 -4.55 -10.73 -14.83
CA ALA A 294 -3.29 -10.02 -14.97
C ALA A 294 -2.95 -9.83 -16.45
N VAL A 295 -2.61 -8.61 -16.85
CA VAL A 295 -2.18 -8.31 -18.22
C VAL A 295 -0.67 -8.40 -18.39
N VAL A 296 0.06 -8.60 -17.29
CA VAL A 296 1.53 -8.77 -17.22
C VAL A 296 1.92 -10.25 -17.08
N PRO A 297 3.19 -10.65 -17.34
CA PRO A 297 3.65 -12.01 -17.09
C PRO A 297 3.34 -12.44 -15.65
N THR A 298 2.57 -13.52 -15.49
CA THR A 298 2.07 -13.94 -14.17
C THR A 298 2.28 -15.43 -13.90
N VAL A 299 2.69 -15.74 -12.66
CA VAL A 299 2.80 -17.10 -12.13
C VAL A 299 2.21 -17.15 -10.72
N LEU A 300 1.34 -18.14 -10.46
CA LEU A 300 0.96 -18.59 -9.13
C LEU A 300 1.75 -19.86 -8.82
N LEU A 301 2.61 -19.81 -7.80
CA LEU A 301 3.45 -20.92 -7.38
C LEU A 301 2.89 -21.56 -6.10
N GLU A 302 2.49 -22.81 -6.23
CA GLU A 302 2.19 -23.69 -5.10
C GLU A 302 3.48 -24.33 -4.62
N THR A 303 4.04 -23.81 -3.52
CA THR A 303 5.40 -24.15 -3.08
C THR A 303 5.54 -25.59 -2.60
N ALA A 304 4.62 -26.07 -1.76
CA ALA A 304 4.48 -27.46 -1.35
C ALA A 304 3.09 -27.68 -0.73
N PHE A 305 2.72 -28.91 -0.36
CA PHE A 305 1.42 -29.15 0.29
C PHE A 305 1.45 -28.88 1.80
N ILE A 306 0.72 -27.87 2.28
CA ILE A 306 0.55 -27.64 3.74
C ILE A 306 -0.24 -28.78 4.41
N SER A 307 -1.05 -29.49 3.63
CA SER A 307 -1.80 -30.68 4.05
C SER A 307 -0.94 -31.94 4.17
N ASN A 308 0.32 -31.93 3.72
CA ASN A 308 1.23 -33.07 3.84
C ASN A 308 2.30 -32.80 4.90
N ASN A 309 2.38 -33.65 5.94
CA ASN A 309 3.31 -33.43 7.06
C ASN A 309 4.80 -33.42 6.65
N SER A 310 5.19 -34.18 5.61
CA SER A 310 6.56 -34.14 5.11
C SER A 310 6.87 -32.80 4.44
N ASP A 311 5.95 -32.25 3.64
CA ASP A 311 6.12 -30.95 2.98
C ASP A 311 6.04 -29.81 4.00
N LEU A 312 5.13 -29.90 4.97
CA LEU A 312 4.97 -28.93 6.05
C LEU A 312 6.29 -28.69 6.80
N ASN A 313 7.07 -29.74 7.08
CA ASN A 313 8.38 -29.64 7.72
C ASN A 313 9.36 -28.75 6.97
N TYR A 314 9.26 -28.65 5.64
CA TYR A 314 10.05 -27.70 4.84
C TYR A 314 9.42 -26.31 4.86
N LEU A 315 8.09 -26.24 4.71
CA LEU A 315 7.36 -24.98 4.65
C LEU A 315 7.51 -24.13 5.92
N ILE A 316 7.54 -24.73 7.11
CA ILE A 316 7.67 -24.00 8.39
C ILE A 316 9.12 -23.77 8.81
N ASN A 317 10.08 -24.45 8.18
CA ASN A 317 11.48 -24.35 8.55
C ASN A 317 12.13 -23.14 7.90
N LYS A 318 12.62 -22.23 8.73
CA LYS A 318 13.22 -20.95 8.30
C LYS A 318 14.40 -21.12 7.34
N GLN A 319 15.25 -22.13 7.54
CA GLN A 319 16.40 -22.39 6.66
C GLN A 319 15.95 -22.83 5.26
N TYR A 320 14.90 -23.65 5.17
CA TYR A 320 14.33 -24.04 3.88
C TYR A 320 13.59 -22.89 3.21
N GLN A 321 12.90 -22.04 3.97
CA GLN A 321 12.33 -20.80 3.43
C GLN A 321 13.41 -19.86 2.86
N ASP A 322 14.55 -19.71 3.54
CA ASP A 322 15.69 -18.91 3.05
C ASP A 322 16.32 -19.51 1.79
N LYS A 323 16.48 -20.84 1.76
CA LYS A 323 16.97 -21.57 0.58
C LYS A 323 16.00 -21.42 -0.60
N LEU A 324 14.70 -21.55 -0.35
CA LEU A 324 13.65 -21.36 -1.36
C LEU A 324 13.67 -19.93 -1.90
N ALA A 325 13.66 -18.93 -1.03
CA ALA A 325 13.74 -17.52 -1.43
C ALA A 325 14.97 -17.23 -2.31
N LYS A 326 16.14 -17.79 -1.96
CA LYS A 326 17.37 -17.64 -2.76
C LYS A 326 17.24 -18.30 -4.14
N GLU A 327 16.77 -19.54 -4.24
CA GLU A 327 16.67 -20.24 -5.53
C GLU A 327 15.56 -19.65 -6.42
N LEU A 328 14.43 -19.22 -5.84
CA LEU A 328 13.40 -18.47 -6.57
C LEU A 328 13.92 -17.13 -7.05
N GLY A 329 14.65 -16.40 -6.22
CA GLY A 329 15.25 -15.12 -6.60
C GLY A 329 16.21 -15.24 -7.78
N LYS A 330 17.01 -16.31 -7.84
CA LYS A 330 17.85 -16.62 -9.01
C LYS A 330 17.02 -16.89 -10.27
N ALA A 331 15.94 -17.68 -10.16
CA ALA A 331 15.04 -17.96 -11.28
C ALA A 331 14.37 -16.69 -11.81
N VAL A 332 13.82 -15.85 -10.92
CA VAL A 332 13.20 -14.57 -11.27
C VAL A 332 14.20 -13.67 -12.00
N ARG A 333 15.43 -13.54 -11.49
CA ARG A 333 16.46 -12.73 -12.15
C ARG A 333 16.82 -13.24 -13.55
N LYS A 334 16.86 -14.56 -13.74
CA LYS A 334 17.11 -15.18 -15.04
C LYS A 334 15.95 -14.95 -16.01
N SER A 335 14.72 -14.83 -15.52
CA SER A 335 13.54 -14.65 -16.38
C SER A 335 13.28 -13.22 -16.83
N ILE A 336 13.75 -12.22 -16.08
CA ILE A 336 13.53 -10.78 -16.36
C ILE A 336 14.80 -10.08 -16.87
N GLN A 337 15.73 -10.87 -17.38
CA GLN A 337 17.02 -10.40 -17.88
C GLN A 337 16.93 -9.77 -19.27
#